data_AF-A0A928J9Y8-F1
#
_entry.id   AF-A0A928J9Y8-F1
#
_cell.length_a   1.000
_cell.length_b   1.000
_cell.length_c   1.000
_cell.angle_alpha   90.00
_cell.angle_beta   90.00
_cell.angle_gamma   90.00
#
_symmetry.space_group_name_H-M   'P 1'
#
loop_
_entity.id
_entity.type
_entity.pdbx_description
1 polymer ?
#
loop_
_entity_poly.entity_id
_entity_poly.type
_entity_poly.pdbx_seq_one_letter_code
_entity_poly.pdbx_strand_id
1 'polypeptide(L)'
;MTDKEKDLFSDICHRIICSEHTRNGIGTYGEKSVHLALKMFFEDNESAREVPVGKYIADIKNDTGIHEIQTSGFGSMRRKLEAYLSEYDVELIFPVIEKKRVMWLSPETGEVVKEYNSPRHVNPAEIFKELLYIADHVFSERLSFTLVSLAVDEVSLLDGYGKDKKRRSTKVDRIPRELLEIRRYHSVYEMAELFPYKDGEIFTAEKIRKFLHAPGRSGWAALRFMEISGFCKKCGKDGNRILYKFLDPQKK
;
A
#
# COMPACT_ATOMS: atom_id res chain seq x y z
N MET A 1 -8.94 5.70 15.18
CA MET A 1 -8.32 6.96 14.75
C MET A 1 -8.86 8.09 15.60
N THR A 2 -7.98 8.95 16.10
CA THR A 2 -8.30 10.11 16.96
C THR A 2 -8.20 11.40 16.17
N ASP A 3 -8.84 12.48 16.63
CA ASP A 3 -8.71 13.80 16.00
C ASP A 3 -7.26 14.30 16.03
N LYS A 4 -6.51 13.98 17.10
CA LYS A 4 -5.08 14.29 17.21
C LYS A 4 -4.24 13.68 16.08
N GLU A 5 -4.54 12.43 15.68
CA GLU A 5 -3.83 11.79 14.56
C GLU A 5 -4.10 12.52 13.24
N LYS A 6 -5.34 13.01 13.03
CA LYS A 6 -5.68 13.79 11.83
C LYS A 6 -4.98 15.14 11.80
N ASP A 7 -4.97 15.85 12.93
CA ASP A 7 -4.33 17.16 13.04
C ASP A 7 -2.82 17.04 12.82
N LEU A 8 -2.17 16.06 13.48
CA LEU A 8 -0.75 15.77 13.27
C LEU A 8 -0.45 15.46 11.80
N PHE A 9 -1.26 14.61 11.15
CA PHE A 9 -1.06 14.27 9.76
C PHE A 9 -1.26 15.49 8.84
N SER A 10 -2.22 16.37 9.15
CA SER A 10 -2.45 17.61 8.41
C SER A 10 -1.22 18.53 8.51
N ASP A 11 -0.67 18.71 9.71
CA ASP A 11 0.55 19.50 9.94
C ASP A 11 1.75 18.93 9.17
N ILE A 12 1.90 17.61 9.14
CA ILE A 12 2.93 16.93 8.36
C ILE A 12 2.75 17.18 6.86
N CYS A 13 1.52 17.07 6.35
CA CYS A 13 1.22 17.38 4.94
C CYS A 13 1.62 18.83 4.60
N HIS A 14 1.27 19.79 5.46
CA HIS A 14 1.66 21.19 5.29
C HIS A 14 3.19 21.38 5.28
N ARG A 15 3.90 20.75 6.22
CA ARG A 15 5.38 20.80 6.28
C ARG A 15 6.02 20.26 5.00
N ILE A 16 5.54 19.13 4.49
CA ILE A 16 6.07 18.50 3.27
C ILE A 16 5.86 19.43 2.07
N ILE A 17 4.66 19.96 1.90
CA ILE A 17 4.35 20.90 0.81
C ILE A 17 5.28 22.12 0.89
N CYS A 18 5.43 22.74 2.06
CA CYS A 18 6.33 23.90 2.23
C CYS A 18 7.80 23.55 1.98
N SER A 19 8.25 22.35 2.35
CA SER A 19 9.64 21.92 2.14
C SER A 19 9.96 21.64 0.66
N GLU A 20 9.03 21.07 -0.11
CA GLU A 20 9.21 20.82 -1.55
C GLU A 20 9.29 22.14 -2.35
N HIS A 21 8.58 23.19 -1.92
CA HIS A 21 8.70 24.53 -2.54
C HIS A 21 10.12 25.14 -2.40
N THR A 22 10.94 24.67 -1.46
CA THR A 22 12.32 25.14 -1.30
C THR A 22 13.33 24.33 -2.11
N ARG A 23 12.99 23.12 -2.56
CA ARG A 23 13.86 22.25 -3.37
C ARG A 23 13.58 22.48 -4.86
N ASN A 24 14.20 23.53 -5.43
CA ASN A 24 14.28 23.72 -6.88
C ASN A 24 15.06 22.56 -7.54
N GLY A 25 14.38 21.48 -7.91
CA GLY A 25 15.01 20.35 -8.58
C GLY A 25 14.01 19.27 -8.98
N ILE A 26 13.39 19.44 -10.14
CA ILE A 26 12.47 18.45 -10.73
C ILE A 26 13.30 17.26 -11.23
N GLY A 27 13.64 16.31 -10.36
CA GLY A 27 14.66 15.33 -10.75
C GLY A 27 14.89 14.14 -9.81
N THR A 28 13.85 13.55 -9.23
CA THR A 28 13.79 12.11 -8.86
C THR A 28 12.43 11.87 -8.22
N TYR A 29 11.43 11.64 -9.06
CA TYR A 29 10.02 11.70 -8.70
C TYR A 29 9.40 10.31 -8.77
N GLY A 30 9.45 9.61 -7.64
CA GLY A 30 8.72 8.38 -7.39
C GLY A 30 8.35 8.36 -5.91
N GLU A 31 7.06 8.27 -5.60
CA GLU A 31 6.45 8.08 -4.26
C GLU A 31 7.25 8.62 -3.04
N LYS A 32 7.70 9.89 -3.08
CA LYS A 32 8.46 10.49 -1.97
C LYS A 32 7.54 11.09 -0.91
N SER A 33 6.51 11.82 -1.31
CA SER A 33 5.73 12.60 -0.34
C SER A 33 4.85 11.73 0.57
N VAL A 34 4.16 10.71 0.03
CA VAL A 34 3.41 9.76 0.88
C VAL A 34 4.33 8.99 1.80
N HIS A 35 5.45 8.46 1.30
CA HIS A 35 6.41 7.69 2.10
C HIS A 35 7.02 8.53 3.22
N LEU A 36 7.46 9.76 2.89
CA LEU A 36 7.98 10.71 3.86
C LEU A 36 6.92 11.13 4.90
N ALA A 37 5.69 11.42 4.47
CA ALA A 37 4.62 11.78 5.40
C ALA A 37 4.34 10.67 6.40
N LEU A 38 4.32 9.41 5.94
CA LEU A 38 4.12 8.28 6.82
C LEU A 38 5.33 8.05 7.74
N LYS A 39 6.57 8.20 7.23
CA LYS A 39 7.75 8.18 8.09
C LYS A 39 7.65 9.20 9.23
N MET A 40 7.29 10.44 8.90
CA MET A 40 7.09 11.53 9.87
C MET A 40 5.92 11.30 10.82
N PHE A 41 4.87 10.61 10.35
CA PHE A 41 3.66 10.36 11.13
C PHE A 41 3.86 9.23 12.14
N PHE A 42 4.57 8.17 11.76
CA PHE A 42 4.86 7.04 12.64
C PHE A 42 6.10 7.27 13.51
N GLU A 43 7.00 8.18 13.14
CA GLU A 43 8.20 8.50 13.90
C GLU A 43 8.56 10.00 13.77
N ASP A 44 8.48 10.73 14.89
CA ASP A 44 8.82 12.14 14.96
C ASP A 44 10.33 12.36 15.12
N ASN A 45 11.04 11.40 15.73
CA ASN A 45 12.46 11.47 15.95
C ASN A 45 13.24 11.14 14.67
N GLU A 46 13.92 12.16 14.13
CA GLU A 46 14.67 12.01 12.89
C GLU A 46 15.78 10.94 12.97
N SER A 47 16.38 10.73 14.15
CA SER A 47 17.45 9.73 14.32
C SER A 47 16.93 8.28 14.29
N ALA A 48 15.63 8.08 14.47
CA ALA A 48 14.99 6.77 14.41
C ALA A 48 14.46 6.45 13.00
N ARG A 49 14.65 7.34 12.01
CA ARG A 49 14.28 7.13 10.61
C ARG A 49 15.51 6.83 9.76
N GLU A 50 15.34 6.00 8.73
CA GLU A 50 16.41 5.60 7.81
C GLU A 50 17.62 4.98 8.52
N VAL A 51 17.34 4.10 9.48
CA VAL A 51 18.34 3.51 10.37
C VAL A 51 19.01 2.30 9.70
N PRO A 52 20.35 2.22 9.66
CA PRO A 52 21.05 1.03 9.18
C PRO A 52 20.77 -0.19 10.06
N VAL A 53 20.40 -1.31 9.43
CA VAL A 53 20.21 -2.62 10.07
C VAL A 53 20.93 -3.67 9.24
N GLY A 54 22.10 -4.09 9.70
CA GLY A 54 23.01 -4.92 8.92
C GLY A 54 23.40 -4.23 7.61
N LYS A 55 23.02 -4.84 6.47
CA LYS A 55 23.28 -4.29 5.12
C LYS A 55 22.10 -3.51 4.52
N TYR A 56 21.00 -3.38 5.26
CA TYR A 56 19.79 -2.70 4.80
C TYR A 56 19.59 -1.40 5.57
N ILE A 57 18.68 -0.56 5.07
CA ILE A 57 18.20 0.64 5.74
C ILE A 57 16.72 0.41 6.03
N ALA A 58 16.37 0.45 7.31
CA ALA A 58 14.99 0.41 7.79
C ALA A 58 14.37 1.80 7.69
N ASP A 59 13.11 1.89 7.28
CA ASP A 59 12.43 3.20 7.19
C ASP A 59 12.32 3.85 8.57
N ILE A 60 11.96 3.07 9.59
CA ILE A 60 11.95 3.45 10.99
C ILE A 60 12.53 2.29 11.82
N LYS A 61 13.34 2.60 12.83
CA LYS A 61 13.76 1.69 13.88
C LYS A 61 13.74 2.40 15.23
N ASN A 62 12.86 1.95 16.12
CA ASN A 62 12.69 2.49 17.47
C ASN A 62 12.47 1.34 18.48
N ASP A 63 12.02 1.68 19.69
CA ASP A 63 11.83 0.71 20.78
C ASP A 63 10.78 -0.36 20.50
N THR A 64 9.88 -0.11 19.54
CA THR A 64 8.83 -1.06 19.13
C THR A 64 9.27 -2.01 18.02
N GLY A 65 10.48 -1.84 17.48
CA GLY A 65 11.04 -2.66 16.41
C GLY A 65 11.27 -1.87 15.13
N ILE A 66 11.06 -2.53 13.99
CA ILE A 66 11.28 -1.98 12.65
C ILE A 66 9.94 -1.71 11.99
N HIS A 67 9.78 -0.54 11.39
CA HIS A 67 8.62 -0.24 10.54
C HIS A 67 9.10 0.00 9.11
N GLU A 68 8.47 -0.68 8.15
CA GLU A 68 8.79 -0.55 6.72
C GLU A 68 7.52 -0.14 5.97
N ILE A 69 7.61 1.00 5.27
CA ILE A 69 6.47 1.58 4.56
C ILE A 69 6.58 1.17 3.10
N GLN A 70 5.62 0.38 2.61
CA GLN A 70 5.68 -0.18 1.25
C GLN A 70 4.33 -0.10 0.56
N THR A 71 4.32 0.42 -0.67
CA THR A 71 3.12 0.54 -1.52
C THR A 71 3.00 -0.59 -2.54
N SER A 72 4.13 -1.22 -2.91
CA SER A 72 4.23 -2.30 -3.88
C SER A 72 5.63 -2.94 -3.83
N GLY A 73 5.85 -3.99 -4.62
CA GLY A 73 7.19 -4.52 -4.83
C GLY A 73 7.71 -5.33 -3.66
N PHE A 74 6.83 -6.01 -2.92
CA PHE A 74 7.18 -6.80 -1.72
C PHE A 74 8.24 -7.87 -1.99
N GLY A 75 8.47 -8.26 -3.25
CA GLY A 75 9.60 -9.13 -3.62
C GLY A 75 10.96 -8.61 -3.17
N SER A 76 11.19 -7.29 -3.16
CA SER A 76 12.44 -6.71 -2.65
C SER A 76 12.52 -6.78 -1.11
N MET A 77 11.37 -6.77 -0.44
CA MET A 77 11.26 -6.86 1.02
C MET A 77 11.60 -8.24 1.57
N ARG A 78 11.45 -9.30 0.78
CA ARG A 78 11.69 -10.68 1.24
C ARG A 78 13.04 -10.83 1.96
N ARG A 79 14.12 -10.36 1.34
CA ARG A 79 15.47 -10.46 1.94
C ARG A 79 15.71 -9.52 3.11
N LYS A 80 14.95 -8.42 3.21
CA LYS A 80 14.98 -7.54 4.39
C LYS A 80 14.28 -8.24 5.56
N LEU A 81 13.08 -8.76 5.33
CA LEU A 81 12.30 -9.49 6.33
C LEU A 81 13.07 -10.70 6.88
N GLU A 82 13.77 -11.45 6.02
CA GLU A 82 14.66 -12.53 6.44
C GLU A 82 15.73 -12.08 7.44
N ALA A 83 16.29 -10.88 7.27
CA ALA A 83 17.31 -10.32 8.17
C ALA A 83 16.71 -9.64 9.41
N TYR A 84 15.51 -9.09 9.32
CA TYR A 84 14.88 -8.34 10.40
C TYR A 84 14.19 -9.27 11.41
N LEU A 85 13.39 -10.22 10.91
CA LEU A 85 12.51 -11.05 11.74
C LEU A 85 13.26 -12.02 12.65
N SER A 86 14.56 -12.23 12.44
CA SER A 86 15.40 -13.00 13.37
C SER A 86 15.65 -12.29 14.70
N GLU A 87 15.55 -10.95 14.72
CA GLU A 87 15.98 -10.12 15.85
C GLU A 87 14.89 -9.14 16.31
N TYR A 88 14.10 -8.61 15.38
CA TYR A 88 13.15 -7.51 15.62
C TYR A 88 11.73 -7.93 15.30
N ASP A 89 10.79 -7.30 16.00
CA ASP A 89 9.41 -7.20 15.51
C ASP A 89 9.39 -6.22 14.34
N VAL A 90 8.59 -6.55 13.32
CA VAL A 90 8.48 -5.79 12.08
C VAL A 90 7.02 -5.44 11.81
N GLU A 91 6.73 -4.16 11.65
CA GLU A 91 5.46 -3.67 11.14
C GLU A 91 5.59 -3.29 9.66
N LEU A 92 4.79 -3.93 8.81
CA LEU A 92 4.63 -3.51 7.41
C LEU A 92 3.48 -2.50 7.30
N ILE A 93 3.85 -1.24 7.04
CA ILE A 93 2.89 -0.16 6.84
C ILE A 93 2.57 -0.07 5.35
N PHE A 94 1.33 -0.35 4.99
CA PHE A 94 0.86 -0.35 3.61
C PHE A 94 -0.09 0.83 3.35
N PRO A 95 0.32 1.83 2.55
CA PRO A 95 -0.54 2.96 2.21
C PRO A 95 -1.64 2.55 1.24
N VAL A 96 -2.90 2.78 1.61
CA VAL A 96 -4.08 2.54 0.77
C VAL A 96 -4.57 3.87 0.21
N ILE A 97 -4.44 4.08 -1.10
CA ILE A 97 -4.90 5.32 -1.75
C ILE A 97 -6.41 5.26 -2.00
N GLU A 98 -7.19 5.54 -0.96
CA GLU A 98 -8.64 5.41 -1.00
C GLU A 98 -9.30 6.56 -1.78
N LYS A 99 -8.83 7.80 -1.58
CA LYS A 99 -9.31 8.97 -2.36
C LYS A 99 -8.16 9.55 -3.17
N LYS A 100 -8.38 9.75 -4.46
CA LYS A 100 -7.35 10.29 -5.35
C LYS A 100 -7.89 11.40 -6.21
N ARG A 101 -7.29 12.59 -6.15
CA ARG A 101 -7.45 13.63 -7.16
C ARG A 101 -6.27 13.56 -8.13
N VAL A 102 -6.55 13.65 -9.42
CA VAL A 102 -5.52 13.60 -10.47
C VAL A 102 -5.31 15.01 -10.97
N MET A 103 -4.05 15.47 -10.97
CA MET A 103 -3.65 16.80 -11.45
C MET A 103 -2.66 16.66 -12.60
N TRP A 104 -2.99 17.28 -13.72
CA TRP A 104 -2.17 17.32 -14.93
C TRP A 104 -1.52 18.68 -15.07
N LEU A 105 -0.19 18.72 -15.07
CA LEU A 105 0.58 19.95 -15.20
C LEU A 105 1.06 20.16 -16.63
N SER A 106 1.13 21.41 -17.04
CA SER A 106 1.86 21.83 -18.24
C SER A 106 3.35 21.62 -18.01
N PRO A 107 4.06 20.85 -18.87
CA PRO A 107 5.51 20.71 -18.75
C PRO A 107 6.27 22.03 -18.92
N GLU A 108 5.67 23.01 -19.62
CA GLU A 108 6.31 24.29 -19.96
C GLU A 108 6.15 25.34 -18.86
N THR A 109 4.97 25.42 -18.24
CA THR A 109 4.63 26.46 -17.27
C THR A 109 4.53 25.95 -15.83
N GLY A 110 4.39 24.64 -15.62
CA GLY A 110 4.12 24.04 -14.32
C GLY A 110 2.68 24.23 -13.81
N GLU A 111 1.83 24.94 -14.56
CA GLU A 111 0.45 25.23 -14.16
C GLU A 111 -0.47 24.01 -14.30
N VAL A 112 -1.52 23.95 -13.49
CA VAL A 112 -2.55 22.92 -13.56
C VAL A 112 -3.39 23.13 -14.82
N VAL A 113 -3.27 22.21 -15.78
CA VAL A 113 -4.06 22.19 -17.02
C VAL A 113 -5.39 21.48 -16.81
N LYS A 114 -5.41 20.43 -15.98
CA LYS A 114 -6.62 19.67 -15.67
C LYS A 114 -6.55 19.01 -14.31
N GLU A 115 -7.63 19.13 -13.55
CA GLU A 115 -7.82 18.39 -12.31
C GLU A 115 -9.19 17.70 -12.25
N TYR A 116 -9.26 16.55 -11.59
CA TYR A 116 -10.51 15.84 -11.32
C TYR A 116 -10.32 14.78 -10.22
N ASN A 117 -11.40 14.48 -9.51
CA ASN A 117 -11.42 13.32 -8.61
C ASN A 117 -11.48 12.02 -9.42
N SER A 118 -10.59 11.09 -9.10
CA SER A 118 -10.59 9.76 -9.69
C SER A 118 -11.80 8.98 -9.18
N PRO A 119 -12.56 8.30 -10.05
CA PRO A 119 -13.63 7.40 -9.60
C PRO A 119 -13.09 6.10 -8.99
N ARG A 120 -11.78 5.86 -9.07
CA ARG A 120 -11.15 4.66 -8.51
C ARG A 120 -10.81 4.90 -7.05
N HIS A 121 -11.39 4.05 -6.20
CA HIS A 121 -10.97 3.82 -4.83
C HIS A 121 -10.10 2.56 -4.79
N VAL A 122 -8.94 2.62 -4.14
CA VAL A 122 -8.11 1.42 -3.91
C VAL A 122 -8.73 0.62 -2.77
N ASN A 123 -8.94 -0.68 -3.00
CA ASN A 123 -9.46 -1.59 -1.99
C ASN A 123 -8.31 -1.99 -1.04
N PRO A 124 -8.44 -1.89 0.30
CA PRO A 124 -7.40 -2.31 1.24
C PRO A 124 -6.95 -3.77 1.04
N ALA A 125 -7.84 -4.66 0.59
CA ALA A 125 -7.51 -6.04 0.25
C ALA A 125 -6.52 -6.18 -0.92
N GLU A 126 -6.24 -5.09 -1.66
CA GLU A 126 -5.25 -5.10 -2.74
C GLU A 126 -3.84 -5.49 -2.26
N ILE A 127 -3.51 -5.35 -0.98
CA ILE A 127 -2.25 -5.86 -0.39
C ILE A 127 -2.03 -7.35 -0.63
N PHE A 128 -3.10 -8.16 -0.76
CA PHE A 128 -2.99 -9.60 -1.04
C PHE A 128 -2.31 -9.91 -2.38
N LYS A 129 -2.24 -8.94 -3.30
CA LYS A 129 -1.47 -9.06 -4.55
C LYS A 129 0.04 -9.12 -4.29
N GLU A 130 0.48 -8.53 -3.19
CA GLU A 130 1.89 -8.38 -2.82
C GLU A 130 2.33 -9.45 -1.82
N LEU A 131 1.42 -9.93 -0.96
CA LEU A 131 1.74 -10.89 0.11
C LEU A 131 2.34 -12.22 -0.39
N LEU A 132 2.00 -12.66 -1.62
CA LEU A 132 2.61 -13.87 -2.19
C LEU A 132 4.14 -13.77 -2.29
N TYR A 133 4.68 -12.57 -2.55
CA TYR A 133 6.12 -12.39 -2.74
C TYR A 133 6.92 -12.55 -1.45
N ILE A 134 6.27 -12.40 -0.30
CA ILE A 134 6.85 -12.56 1.04
C ILE A 134 6.21 -13.69 1.83
N ALA A 135 5.51 -14.62 1.17
CA ALA A 135 4.72 -15.66 1.83
C ALA A 135 5.48 -16.47 2.89
N ASP A 136 6.79 -16.67 2.72
CA ASP A 136 7.67 -17.36 3.67
C ASP A 136 7.79 -16.66 5.04
N HIS A 137 7.45 -15.36 5.11
CA HIS A 137 7.58 -14.53 6.31
C HIS A 137 6.24 -14.07 6.87
N VAL A 138 5.17 -14.10 6.06
CA VAL A 138 3.86 -13.52 6.39
C VAL A 138 3.19 -14.19 7.61
N PHE A 139 3.60 -15.39 7.96
CA PHE A 139 3.09 -16.14 9.11
C PHE A 139 3.95 -16.01 10.37
N SER A 140 5.00 -15.19 10.35
CA SER A 140 5.81 -14.92 11.54
C SER A 140 4.99 -14.21 12.61
N GLU A 141 5.12 -14.62 13.86
CA GLU A 141 4.51 -13.93 15.02
C GLU A 141 5.11 -12.54 15.26
N ARG A 142 6.27 -12.26 14.65
CA ARG A 142 6.98 -10.98 14.71
C ARG A 142 6.62 -10.03 13.55
N LEU A 143 5.65 -10.39 12.70
CA LEU A 143 5.26 -9.57 11.56
C LEU A 143 3.81 -9.10 11.69
N SER A 144 3.65 -7.80 11.86
CA SER A 144 2.35 -7.11 11.88
C SER A 144 2.15 -6.25 10.64
N PHE A 145 0.91 -5.81 10.42
CA PHE A 145 0.52 -5.01 9.26
C PHE A 145 -0.31 -3.81 9.71
N THR A 146 0.02 -2.63 9.18
CA THR A 146 -0.80 -1.44 9.35
C THR A 146 -1.22 -0.90 8.00
N LEU A 147 -2.51 -0.92 7.69
CA LEU A 147 -3.07 -0.34 6.47
C LEU A 147 -3.48 1.11 6.76
N VAL A 148 -2.95 2.04 5.98
CA VAL A 148 -3.19 3.48 6.16
C VAL A 148 -3.95 4.02 4.97
N SER A 149 -5.26 4.24 5.12
CA SER A 149 -6.08 4.85 4.08
C SER A 149 -5.82 6.35 3.99
N LEU A 150 -5.49 6.82 2.79
CA LEU A 150 -5.11 8.20 2.51
C LEU A 150 -5.95 8.81 1.39
N ALA A 151 -6.20 10.12 1.51
CA ALA A 151 -6.52 10.96 0.37
C ALA A 151 -5.24 11.57 -0.19
N VAL A 152 -5.05 11.52 -1.52
CA VAL A 152 -3.86 12.08 -2.18
C VAL A 152 -4.20 12.87 -3.44
N ASP A 153 -3.25 13.71 -3.83
CA ASP A 153 -3.16 14.31 -5.15
C ASP A 153 -2.07 13.59 -5.97
N GLU A 154 -2.46 12.91 -7.05
CA GLU A 154 -1.53 12.31 -8.00
C GLU A 154 -1.21 13.32 -9.10
N VAL A 155 0.02 13.81 -9.09
CA VAL A 155 0.53 14.85 -10.00
C VAL A 155 1.26 14.19 -11.17
N SER A 156 0.93 14.57 -12.39
CA SER A 156 1.60 14.07 -13.60
C SER A 156 1.75 15.18 -14.64
N LEU A 157 2.79 15.09 -15.47
CA LEU A 157 3.03 16.04 -16.55
C LEU A 157 2.24 15.64 -17.82
N LEU A 158 1.79 16.61 -18.60
CA LEU A 158 1.25 16.37 -19.95
C LEU A 158 2.37 16.25 -20.99
N ASP A 159 3.34 15.38 -20.73
CA ASP A 159 4.54 15.13 -21.55
C ASP A 159 4.53 13.77 -22.23
N GLY A 160 3.47 12.98 -22.06
CA GLY A 160 3.33 11.66 -22.66
C GLY A 160 2.96 11.69 -24.14
N TYR A 161 2.72 10.50 -24.68
CA TYR A 161 2.35 10.29 -26.08
C TYR A 161 0.83 10.29 -26.31
N GLY A 162 0.42 10.47 -27.57
CA GLY A 162 -0.98 10.41 -28.01
C GLY A 162 -1.67 11.79 -28.05
N LYS A 163 -2.94 11.80 -28.49
CA LYS A 163 -3.71 13.03 -28.72
C LYS A 163 -3.85 13.89 -27.46
N ASP A 164 -3.90 13.27 -26.29
CA ASP A 164 -4.05 13.93 -25.00
C ASP A 164 -2.74 14.04 -24.20
N LYS A 165 -1.62 13.56 -24.75
CA LYS A 165 -0.29 13.52 -24.10
C LYS A 165 -0.25 12.80 -22.74
N LYS A 166 -1.17 11.86 -22.46
CA LYS A 166 -1.24 11.19 -21.16
C LYS A 166 -0.52 9.85 -21.10
N ARG A 167 -0.33 9.18 -22.23
CA ARG A 167 0.23 7.82 -22.25
C ARG A 167 1.72 7.85 -21.96
N ARG A 168 2.13 7.09 -20.93
CA ARG A 168 3.53 7.08 -20.43
C ARG A 168 4.04 8.47 -20.04
N SER A 169 3.12 9.33 -19.59
CA SER A 169 3.49 10.61 -18.97
C SER A 169 4.35 10.40 -17.73
N THR A 170 5.17 11.40 -17.43
CA THR A 170 5.95 11.46 -16.21
C THR A 170 5.03 11.65 -15.02
N LYS A 171 5.08 10.69 -14.08
CA LYS A 171 4.44 10.84 -12.77
C LYS A 171 5.38 11.64 -11.88
N VAL A 172 4.89 12.75 -11.35
CA VAL A 172 5.66 13.66 -10.50
C VAL A 172 5.59 13.17 -9.06
N ASP A 173 4.41 13.13 -8.46
CA ASP A 173 4.31 12.69 -7.08
C ASP A 173 2.90 12.25 -6.72
N ARG A 174 2.77 11.67 -5.52
CA ARG A 174 1.51 11.58 -4.79
C ARG A 174 1.66 12.42 -3.53
N ILE A 175 1.00 13.57 -3.52
CA ILE A 175 1.02 14.48 -2.38
C ILE A 175 -0.09 14.03 -1.41
N PRO A 176 0.23 13.65 -0.16
CA PRO A 176 -0.78 13.30 0.83
C PRO A 176 -1.61 14.53 1.21
N ARG A 177 -2.90 14.31 1.44
CA ARG A 177 -3.85 15.37 1.83
C ARG A 177 -4.56 15.09 3.13
N GLU A 178 -4.99 13.85 3.34
CA GLU A 178 -5.84 13.48 4.47
C GLU A 178 -5.53 12.05 4.92
N LEU A 179 -5.49 11.85 6.24
CA LEU A 179 -5.52 10.54 6.87
C LEU A 179 -6.99 10.14 7.05
N LEU A 180 -7.40 9.07 6.37
CA LEU A 180 -8.80 8.63 6.35
C LEU A 180 -9.07 7.52 7.37
N GLU A 181 -8.17 6.54 7.46
CA GLU A 181 -8.31 5.39 8.34
C GLU A 181 -6.96 4.75 8.63
N ILE A 182 -6.81 4.16 9.82
CA ILE A 182 -5.70 3.28 10.15
C ILE A 182 -6.27 1.96 10.67
N ARG A 183 -5.94 0.85 10.02
CA ARG A 183 -6.26 -0.51 10.46
C ARG A 183 -4.99 -1.24 10.83
N ARG A 184 -4.93 -1.80 12.03
CA ARG A 184 -3.76 -2.51 12.55
C ARG A 184 -4.11 -3.99 12.71
N TYR A 185 -3.21 -4.85 12.25
CA TYR A 185 -3.37 -6.29 12.24
C TYR A 185 -2.11 -6.92 12.85
N HIS A 186 -2.29 -7.74 13.89
CA HIS A 186 -1.15 -8.39 14.58
C HIS A 186 -0.71 -9.66 13.84
N SER A 187 -1.56 -10.15 12.93
CA SER A 187 -1.23 -11.25 12.03
C SER A 187 -1.97 -11.09 10.71
N VAL A 188 -1.50 -11.79 9.67
CA VAL A 188 -2.21 -11.81 8.38
C VAL A 188 -3.63 -12.34 8.50
N TYR A 189 -3.90 -13.23 9.44
CA TYR A 189 -5.21 -13.88 9.61
C TYR A 189 -6.29 -12.89 10.03
N GLU A 190 -5.92 -11.83 10.74
CA GLU A 190 -6.85 -10.76 11.12
C GLU A 190 -7.39 -10.01 9.89
N MET A 191 -6.65 -10.03 8.77
CA MET A 191 -7.04 -9.35 7.53
C MET A 191 -8.16 -10.07 6.75
N ALA A 192 -8.72 -11.17 7.28
CA ALA A 192 -9.90 -11.84 6.71
C ALA A 192 -11.11 -10.92 6.57
N GLU A 193 -11.26 -9.95 7.48
CA GLU A 193 -12.32 -8.94 7.41
C GLU A 193 -12.27 -8.05 6.15
N LEU A 194 -11.13 -8.00 5.46
CA LEU A 194 -10.98 -7.22 4.24
C LEU A 194 -11.74 -7.83 3.05
N PHE A 195 -12.12 -9.11 3.15
CA PHE A 195 -12.87 -9.78 2.10
C PHE A 195 -14.38 -9.64 2.30
N PRO A 196 -15.16 -9.52 1.21
CA PRO A 196 -16.60 -9.31 1.27
C PRO A 196 -17.37 -10.63 1.45
N TYR A 197 -16.69 -11.71 1.79
CA TYR A 197 -17.24 -13.07 1.82
C TYR A 197 -17.46 -13.51 3.25
N LYS A 198 -18.59 -14.17 3.50
CA LYS A 198 -18.82 -14.85 4.78
C LYS A 198 -18.05 -16.17 4.81
N ASP A 199 -17.74 -16.65 6.02
CA ASP A 199 -17.17 -17.98 6.18
C ASP A 199 -18.04 -19.03 5.48
N GLY A 200 -17.39 -19.86 4.68
CA GLY A 200 -18.00 -20.89 3.87
C GLY A 200 -18.69 -20.43 2.58
N GLU A 201 -18.70 -19.14 2.26
CA GLU A 201 -19.24 -18.61 1.02
C GLU A 201 -18.41 -19.08 -0.19
N ILE A 202 -19.09 -19.38 -1.31
CA ILE A 202 -18.45 -19.88 -2.53
C ILE A 202 -18.25 -18.74 -3.53
N PHE A 203 -17.04 -18.65 -4.08
CA PHE A 203 -16.67 -17.67 -5.09
C PHE A 203 -15.83 -18.29 -6.22
N THR A 204 -15.62 -17.50 -7.28
CA THR A 204 -14.74 -17.87 -8.41
C THR A 204 -13.51 -16.97 -8.42
N ALA A 205 -12.44 -17.43 -9.08
CA ALA A 205 -11.25 -16.61 -9.32
C ALA A 205 -11.59 -15.27 -10.00
N GLU A 206 -12.61 -15.24 -10.85
CA GLU A 206 -13.11 -14.01 -11.49
C GLU A 206 -13.67 -13.00 -10.48
N LYS A 207 -14.47 -13.46 -9.50
CA LYS A 207 -15.00 -12.59 -8.44
C LYS A 207 -13.88 -11.95 -7.61
N ILE A 208 -12.88 -12.73 -7.19
CA ILE A 208 -11.72 -12.20 -6.45
C ILE A 208 -10.94 -11.20 -7.27
N ARG A 209 -10.63 -11.52 -8.53
CA ARG A 209 -9.90 -10.61 -9.42
C ARG A 209 -10.63 -9.29 -9.63
N LYS A 210 -11.95 -9.32 -9.76
CA LYS A 210 -12.78 -8.12 -9.87
C LYS A 210 -12.76 -7.32 -8.58
N PHE A 211 -12.97 -7.98 -7.43
CA PHE A 211 -12.95 -7.35 -6.10
C PHE A 211 -11.62 -6.66 -5.80
N LEU A 212 -10.51 -7.32 -6.13
CA LEU A 212 -9.16 -6.79 -5.92
C LEU A 212 -8.70 -5.85 -7.03
N HIS A 213 -9.48 -5.62 -8.09
CA HIS A 213 -9.04 -4.83 -9.24
C HIS A 213 -7.69 -5.35 -9.80
N ALA A 214 -7.53 -6.68 -9.86
CA ALA A 214 -6.29 -7.36 -10.23
C ALA A 214 -6.52 -8.38 -11.35
N PRO A 215 -6.48 -7.96 -12.63
CA PRO A 215 -6.44 -8.90 -13.74
C PRO A 215 -5.07 -9.58 -13.83
N GLY A 216 -5.02 -10.74 -14.50
CA GLY A 216 -3.76 -11.40 -14.83
C GLY A 216 -2.98 -11.91 -13.61
N ARG A 217 -1.65 -11.74 -13.64
CA ARG A 217 -0.72 -12.34 -12.67
C ARG A 217 -1.00 -11.91 -11.22
N SER A 218 -1.26 -10.62 -10.98
CA SER A 218 -1.50 -10.12 -9.61
C SER A 218 -2.75 -10.73 -8.97
N GLY A 219 -3.80 -10.98 -9.75
CA GLY A 219 -5.01 -11.60 -9.24
C GLY A 219 -4.82 -13.09 -8.93
N TRP A 220 -4.03 -13.78 -9.77
CA TRP A 220 -3.62 -15.15 -9.49
C TRP A 220 -2.68 -15.23 -8.29
N ALA A 221 -1.78 -14.26 -8.12
CA ALA A 221 -0.90 -14.18 -6.96
C ALA A 221 -1.71 -14.03 -5.67
N ALA A 222 -2.69 -13.13 -5.65
CA ALA A 222 -3.59 -12.96 -4.52
C ALA A 222 -4.39 -14.24 -4.20
N LEU A 223 -5.00 -14.87 -5.22
CA LEU A 223 -5.73 -16.12 -5.02
C LEU A 223 -4.82 -17.25 -4.52
N ARG A 224 -3.61 -17.34 -5.08
CA ARG A 224 -2.62 -18.33 -4.63
C ARG A 224 -2.20 -18.07 -3.20
N PHE A 225 -2.00 -16.81 -2.81
CA PHE A 225 -1.72 -16.44 -1.43
C PHE A 225 -2.87 -16.85 -0.52
N MET A 226 -4.12 -16.55 -0.88
CA MET A 226 -5.30 -16.97 -0.12
C MET A 226 -5.40 -18.50 0.05
N GLU A 227 -5.01 -19.28 -0.96
CA GLU A 227 -4.97 -20.75 -0.86
C GLU A 227 -3.91 -21.22 0.15
N ILE A 228 -2.68 -20.67 0.09
CA ILE A 228 -1.60 -21.10 1.00
C ILE A 228 -1.80 -20.62 2.44
N SER A 229 -2.43 -19.45 2.63
CA SER A 229 -2.76 -18.90 3.95
C SER A 229 -4.06 -19.49 4.52
N GLY A 230 -4.73 -20.37 3.79
CA GLY A 230 -5.93 -21.05 4.26
C GLY A 230 -7.18 -20.17 4.31
N PHE A 231 -7.16 -19.01 3.65
CA PHE A 231 -8.31 -18.11 3.46
C PHE A 231 -9.31 -18.66 2.43
N CYS A 232 -8.87 -19.59 1.59
CA CYS A 232 -9.78 -20.32 0.72
C CYS A 232 -9.26 -21.71 0.38
N LYS A 233 -10.18 -22.56 -0.08
CA LYS A 233 -9.84 -23.86 -0.68
C LYS A 233 -10.70 -24.13 -1.90
N LYS A 234 -10.15 -24.88 -2.85
CA LYS A 234 -10.94 -25.40 -3.98
C LYS A 234 -12.01 -26.36 -3.45
N CYS A 235 -13.25 -26.17 -3.88
CA CYS A 235 -14.40 -26.96 -3.41
C CYS A 235 -15.25 -27.55 -4.52
N GLY A 236 -14.92 -27.32 -5.79
CA GLY A 236 -15.64 -27.89 -6.92
C GLY A 236 -15.38 -27.15 -8.23
N LYS A 237 -16.25 -27.43 -9.20
CA LYS A 237 -16.26 -26.75 -10.50
C LYS A 237 -17.69 -26.39 -10.90
N ASP A 238 -17.83 -25.29 -11.61
CA ASP A 238 -19.04 -24.86 -12.32
C ASP A 238 -18.68 -24.68 -13.79
N GLY A 239 -18.95 -25.70 -14.60
CA GLY A 239 -18.38 -25.85 -15.94
C GLY A 239 -16.84 -25.83 -15.90
N ASN A 240 -16.24 -24.88 -16.63
CA ASN A 240 -14.79 -24.66 -16.66
C ASN A 240 -14.26 -23.79 -15.51
N ARG A 241 -15.15 -23.24 -14.67
CA ARG A 241 -14.76 -22.37 -13.56
C ARG A 241 -14.44 -23.21 -12.33
N ILE A 242 -13.31 -22.94 -11.69
CA ILE A 242 -12.98 -23.50 -10.38
C ILE A 242 -13.74 -22.71 -9.31
N LEU A 243 -14.42 -23.44 -8.43
CA LEU A 243 -15.09 -22.90 -7.25
C LEU A 243 -14.16 -22.96 -6.04
N TYR A 244 -14.12 -21.87 -5.30
CA TYR A 244 -13.39 -21.73 -4.05
C TYR A 244 -14.38 -21.45 -2.92
N LYS A 245 -14.14 -22.06 -1.76
CA LYS A 245 -14.85 -21.78 -0.52
C LYS A 245 -13.99 -20.83 0.31
N PHE A 246 -14.52 -19.67 0.68
CA PHE A 246 -13.88 -18.76 1.63
C PHE A 246 -13.86 -19.40 3.01
N LEU A 247 -12.75 -19.22 3.72
CA LEU A 247 -12.51 -19.73 5.06
C LEU A 247 -11.99 -18.57 5.89
N ASP A 248 -12.76 -18.16 6.89
CA ASP A 248 -12.34 -17.12 7.83
C ASP A 248 -11.44 -17.77 8.90
N PRO A 249 -10.12 -17.49 8.91
CA PRO A 249 -9.22 -18.13 9.86
C PRO A 249 -9.51 -17.73 11.31
N GLN A 250 -10.22 -16.62 11.55
CA GLN A 250 -10.60 -16.18 12.90
C GLN A 250 -11.77 -16.98 13.50
N LYS A 251 -12.49 -17.76 12.68
CA LYS A 251 -13.67 -18.55 13.10
C LYS A 251 -13.38 -20.03 13.27
N LYS A 252 -12.12 -20.43 13.20
CA LYS A 252 -11.67 -21.80 13.39
C LYS A 252 -11.37 -22.12 14.85
#